data_AF-A0A1C5D7R0-F1
#
_entry.id   AF-A0A1C5D7R0-F1
#
_cell.length_a   1.000
_cell.length_b   1.000
_cell.length_c   1.000
_cell.angle_alpha   90.00
_cell.angle_beta   90.00
_cell.angle_gamma   90.00
#
_symmetry.space_group_name_H-M   'P 1'
#
loop_
_entity.id
_entity.type
_entity.pdbx_description
1 polymer ?
#
loop_
_entity_poly.entity_id
_entity_poly.type
_entity_poly.pdbx_seq_one_letter_code
_entity_poly.pdbx_strand_id
1 'polypeptide(L)'
;MLGGALESVWRELTGEAPAGWGTAEPANLPWSLRRLTDVAFERAPEPTWLVVVGSPDRPGLATVRISRTTAGVEEDVTLAFGYGPDEEPPLDALPRAAEVLATRHHLQSMLVQLRKARRDLAVPPRFEGPGVPLAFVLGAEEVREMPGDRARRTPLSEPPVQLGPRSRPALYYPLPGDPSDLSGWQDFERLMRHLKGA
;
A
#
# COMPACT_ATOMS: atom_id res chain seq x y z
N MET A 1 -1.82 -17.36 3.25
CA MET A 1 -0.92 -17.11 4.40
C MET A 1 -0.87 -15.61 4.62
N LEU A 2 -0.76 -15.18 5.87
CA LEU A 2 -0.61 -13.77 6.22
C LEU A 2 0.76 -13.25 5.75
N GLY A 3 0.85 -11.98 5.40
CA GLY A 3 2.01 -11.32 4.81
C GLY A 3 2.15 -11.51 3.29
N GLY A 4 1.25 -12.27 2.65
CA GLY A 4 1.34 -12.57 1.22
C GLY A 4 1.14 -11.35 0.32
N ALA A 5 0.24 -10.44 0.73
CA ALA A 5 0.00 -9.17 0.05
C ALA A 5 1.26 -8.29 0.06
N LEU A 6 1.86 -8.14 1.25
CA LEU A 6 3.11 -7.42 1.45
C LEU A 6 4.26 -8.01 0.62
N GLU A 7 4.48 -9.33 0.68
CA GLU A 7 5.54 -9.97 -0.11
C GLU A 7 5.35 -9.71 -1.62
N SER A 8 4.11 -9.76 -2.11
CA SER A 8 3.83 -9.58 -3.54
C SER A 8 4.14 -8.17 -4.02
N VAL A 9 3.73 -7.14 -3.26
CA VAL A 9 4.07 -5.74 -3.58
C VAL A 9 5.57 -5.50 -3.46
N TRP A 10 6.19 -6.07 -2.43
CA TRP A 10 7.63 -5.94 -2.22
C TRP A 10 8.43 -6.48 -3.41
N ARG A 11 8.06 -7.67 -3.89
CA ARG A 11 8.67 -8.29 -5.07
C ARG A 11 8.38 -7.50 -6.35
N GLU A 12 7.16 -7.02 -6.53
CA GLU A 12 6.82 -6.23 -7.72
C GLU A 12 7.63 -4.93 -7.80
N LEU A 13 7.84 -4.26 -6.66
CA LEU A 13 8.52 -2.96 -6.62
C LEU A 13 10.05 -3.07 -6.48
N THR A 14 10.58 -4.18 -5.98
CA THR A 14 12.02 -4.31 -5.71
C THR A 14 12.70 -5.49 -6.38
N GLY A 15 11.94 -6.44 -6.94
CA GLY A 15 12.44 -7.71 -7.47
C GLY A 15 12.69 -8.78 -6.39
N GLU A 16 12.74 -8.41 -5.11
CA GLU A 16 13.14 -9.28 -4.00
C GLU A 16 12.01 -9.43 -2.97
N ALA A 17 12.12 -10.46 -2.11
CA ALA A 17 11.27 -10.54 -0.91
C ALA A 17 11.79 -9.57 0.18
N PRO A 18 10.98 -9.28 1.21
CA PRO A 18 11.51 -8.67 2.42
C PRO A 18 12.66 -9.51 2.99
N ALA A 19 13.62 -8.86 3.65
CA ALA A 19 14.77 -9.57 4.22
C ALA A 19 14.43 -10.17 5.58
N GLY A 20 13.67 -9.46 6.41
CA GLY A 20 13.37 -9.87 7.77
C GLY A 20 12.14 -9.22 8.36
N TRP A 21 11.77 -9.70 9.55
CA TRP A 21 10.62 -9.19 10.31
C TRP A 21 10.82 -9.40 11.83
N GLY A 22 9.94 -8.80 12.62
CA GLY A 22 9.84 -8.99 14.06
C GLY A 22 8.57 -8.38 14.62
N THR A 23 8.23 -8.69 15.88
CA THR A 23 7.11 -8.04 16.61
C THR A 23 7.50 -6.71 17.24
N ALA A 24 8.79 -6.37 17.20
CA ALA A 24 9.39 -5.13 17.66
C ALA A 24 10.70 -4.91 16.90
N GLU A 25 11.28 -3.72 17.04
CA GLU A 25 12.63 -3.44 16.58
C GLU A 25 13.67 -3.94 17.59
N PRO A 26 14.84 -4.44 17.15
CA PRO A 26 15.21 -4.68 15.75
C PRO A 26 14.53 -5.93 15.17
N ALA A 27 14.15 -5.87 13.88
CA ALA A 27 13.64 -7.03 13.15
C ALA A 27 14.77 -8.06 12.96
N ASN A 28 14.72 -9.19 13.67
CA ASN A 28 15.80 -10.16 13.77
C ASN A 28 15.46 -11.56 13.24
N LEU A 29 14.23 -11.76 12.73
CA LEU A 29 13.82 -13.02 12.12
C LEU A 29 13.93 -12.94 10.59
N PRO A 30 14.41 -13.98 9.90
CA PRO A 30 14.36 -14.02 8.45
C PRO A 30 12.91 -14.04 7.97
N TRP A 31 12.66 -13.44 6.81
CA TRP A 31 11.33 -13.40 6.21
C TRP A 31 10.72 -14.81 6.07
N SER A 32 9.52 -14.99 6.61
CA SER A 32 8.79 -16.26 6.53
C SER A 32 7.29 -16.04 6.75
N LEU A 33 6.51 -16.16 5.67
CA LEU A 33 5.04 -16.11 5.72
C LEU A 33 4.45 -17.11 6.72
N ARG A 34 5.05 -18.30 6.80
CA ARG A 34 4.62 -19.35 7.72
C ARG A 34 4.77 -18.92 9.17
N ARG A 35 5.98 -18.52 9.59
CA ARG A 35 6.24 -18.13 10.98
C ARG A 35 5.43 -16.90 11.39
N LEU A 36 5.28 -15.94 10.47
CA LEU A 36 4.43 -14.78 10.67
C LEU A 36 2.97 -15.20 10.91
N THR A 37 2.46 -16.10 10.07
CA THR A 37 1.10 -16.64 10.22
C THR A 37 0.93 -17.40 11.54
N ASP A 38 1.91 -18.21 11.93
CA ASP A 38 1.88 -18.98 13.17
C ASP A 38 1.79 -18.04 14.39
N VAL A 39 2.60 -16.97 14.45
CA VAL A 39 2.53 -15.97 15.53
C VAL A 39 1.18 -15.27 15.59
N ALA A 40 0.65 -14.85 14.44
CA ALA A 40 -0.66 -14.19 14.40
C ALA A 40 -1.80 -15.15 14.80
N PHE A 41 -1.69 -16.43 14.46
CA PHE A 41 -2.66 -17.46 14.84
C PHE A 41 -2.63 -17.74 16.34
N GLU A 42 -1.44 -17.92 16.93
CA GLU A 42 -1.27 -18.16 18.37
C GLU A 42 -1.80 -17.01 19.23
N ARG A 43 -1.71 -15.78 18.72
CA ARG A 43 -2.21 -14.59 19.40
C ARG A 43 -3.68 -14.30 19.18
N ALA A 44 -4.39 -15.04 18.32
CA ALA A 44 -5.78 -14.74 18.04
C ALA A 44 -6.66 -15.02 19.29
N PRO A 45 -7.63 -14.14 19.62
CA PRO A 45 -8.14 -13.02 18.81
C PRO A 45 -7.40 -11.69 18.95
N GLU A 46 -6.39 -11.57 19.82
CA GLU A 46 -5.64 -10.34 20.01
C GLU A 46 -4.87 -9.92 18.74
N PRO A 47 -4.84 -8.61 18.41
CA PRO A 47 -4.19 -8.14 17.21
C PRO A 47 -2.66 -8.30 17.28
N THR A 48 -2.06 -8.65 16.16
CA THR A 48 -0.60 -8.78 16.01
C THR A 48 -0.03 -7.59 15.25
N TRP A 49 1.03 -6.98 15.79
CA TRP A 49 1.76 -5.90 15.13
C TRP A 49 3.17 -6.38 14.79
N LEU A 50 3.60 -6.09 13.57
CA LEU A 50 4.87 -6.55 13.01
C LEU A 50 5.60 -5.39 12.35
N VAL A 51 6.92 -5.45 12.42
CA VAL A 51 7.85 -4.64 11.62
C VAL A 51 8.52 -5.57 10.61
N VAL A 52 8.61 -5.13 9.37
CA VAL A 52 9.21 -5.87 8.24
C VAL A 52 10.24 -4.97 7.57
N VAL A 53 11.41 -5.53 7.25
CA VAL A 53 12.56 -4.77 6.75
C VAL A 53 13.12 -5.38 5.46
N GLY A 54 13.65 -4.50 4.60
CA GLY A 54 14.40 -4.85 3.40
C GLY A 54 15.86 -5.17 3.67
N SER A 55 16.60 -5.46 2.60
CA SER A 55 18.05 -5.58 2.65
C SER A 55 18.70 -4.19 2.70
N PRO A 56 19.98 -4.09 3.10
CA PRO A 56 20.73 -2.83 3.02
C PRO A 56 20.81 -2.25 1.59
N ASP A 57 20.84 -3.12 0.57
CA ASP A 57 20.91 -2.72 -0.83
C ASP A 57 19.61 -2.06 -1.31
N ARG A 58 18.46 -2.50 -0.79
CA ARG A 58 17.14 -1.90 -1.03
C ARG A 58 16.44 -1.59 0.30
N PRO A 59 16.68 -0.41 0.89
CA PRO A 59 16.03 0.01 2.11
C PRO A 59 14.50 0.01 1.93
N GLY A 60 13.85 -0.83 2.73
CA GLY A 60 12.40 -0.94 2.79
C GLY A 60 11.97 -1.16 4.23
N LEU A 61 10.86 -0.54 4.63
CA LEU A 61 10.27 -0.67 5.95
C LEU A 61 8.77 -0.83 5.77
N ALA A 62 8.19 -1.83 6.42
CA ALA A 62 6.75 -1.93 6.56
C ALA A 62 6.34 -2.22 7.99
N THR A 63 5.17 -1.73 8.35
CA THR A 63 4.45 -2.16 9.55
C THR A 63 3.19 -2.88 9.12
N VAL A 64 2.91 -4.01 9.75
CA VAL A 64 1.72 -4.82 9.47
C VAL A 64 0.94 -5.00 10.75
N ARG A 65 -0.35 -4.63 10.71
CA ARG A 65 -1.31 -4.98 11.76
C ARG A 65 -2.22 -6.09 11.26
N ILE A 66 -2.25 -7.18 11.98
CA ILE A 66 -3.14 -8.30 11.72
C ILE A 66 -4.22 -8.29 12.79
N SER A 67 -5.49 -8.19 12.38
CA SER A 67 -6.63 -8.16 13.30
C SER A 67 -7.69 -9.14 12.85
N ARG A 68 -8.36 -9.80 13.82
CA ARG A 68 -9.54 -10.61 13.54
C ARG A 68 -10.77 -9.72 13.52
N THR A 69 -11.56 -9.80 12.45
CA THR A 69 -12.83 -9.09 12.30
C THR A 69 -13.98 -10.09 12.26
N THR A 70 -15.22 -9.60 12.25
CA THR A 70 -16.41 -10.43 12.02
C THR A 70 -16.43 -11.03 10.61
N ALA A 71 -15.77 -10.38 9.64
CA ALA A 71 -15.69 -10.82 8.25
C ALA A 71 -14.48 -11.72 7.95
N GLY A 72 -13.51 -11.84 8.86
CA GLY A 72 -12.33 -12.68 8.68
C GLY A 72 -11.08 -12.15 9.38
N VAL A 73 -9.99 -12.06 8.63
CA VAL A 73 -8.72 -11.49 9.09
C VAL A 73 -8.35 -10.33 8.16
N GLU A 74 -7.94 -9.23 8.75
CA GLU A 74 -7.54 -8.00 8.05
C GLU A 74 -6.04 -7.75 8.26
N GLU A 75 -5.36 -7.30 7.21
CA GLU A 75 -3.97 -6.88 7.22
C GLU A 75 -3.88 -5.39 6.86
N ASP A 76 -3.64 -4.53 7.85
CA ASP A 76 -3.31 -3.12 7.59
C ASP A 76 -1.81 -2.98 7.39
N VAL A 77 -1.40 -2.49 6.24
CA VAL A 77 0.01 -2.39 5.85
C VAL A 77 0.37 -0.95 5.53
N THR A 78 1.39 -0.44 6.21
CA THR A 78 2.13 0.75 5.77
C THR A 78 3.49 0.29 5.26
N LEU A 79 3.85 0.66 4.04
CA LEU A 79 5.10 0.25 3.38
C LEU A 79 5.79 1.48 2.78
N ALA A 80 7.10 1.57 2.97
CA ALA A 80 7.94 2.60 2.39
C ALA A 80 9.24 2.00 1.82
N PHE A 81 9.68 2.55 0.69
CA PHE A 81 10.98 2.26 0.08
C PHE A 81 11.78 3.55 -0.07
N GLY A 82 13.09 3.45 0.19
CA GLY A 82 14.01 4.55 0.01
C GLY A 82 14.71 4.48 -1.34
N TYR A 83 14.73 5.62 -2.03
CA TYR A 83 15.45 5.81 -3.29
C TYR A 83 16.43 6.97 -3.11
N GLY A 84 17.69 6.76 -3.51
CA GLY A 84 18.73 7.78 -3.50
C GLY A 84 18.66 8.72 -4.72
N PRO A 85 19.52 9.76 -4.78
CA PRO A 85 19.53 10.73 -5.88
C PRO A 85 19.78 10.11 -7.27
N ASP A 86 20.52 9.00 -7.32
CA ASP A 86 20.85 8.28 -8.55
C ASP A 86 19.91 7.09 -8.83
N GLU A 87 18.81 6.98 -8.07
CA GLU A 87 17.81 5.92 -8.21
C GLU A 87 16.45 6.51 -8.57
N GLU A 88 15.83 5.96 -9.62
CA GLU A 88 14.47 6.32 -9.99
C GLU A 88 13.46 5.40 -9.27
N PRO A 89 12.48 5.95 -8.55
CA PRO A 89 11.37 5.16 -8.01
C PRO A 89 10.60 4.48 -9.15
N PRO A 90 10.21 3.20 -9.04
CA PRO A 90 9.54 2.45 -10.10
C PRO A 90 8.05 2.82 -10.19
N LEU A 91 7.75 4.07 -10.51
CA LEU A 91 6.38 4.60 -10.54
C LEU A 91 5.52 3.89 -11.59
N ASP A 92 6.10 3.50 -12.73
CA ASP A 92 5.41 2.76 -13.79
C ASP A 92 5.00 1.34 -13.37
N ALA A 93 5.60 0.78 -12.32
CA ALA A 93 5.23 -0.53 -11.78
C ALA A 93 4.03 -0.46 -10.81
N LEU A 94 3.63 0.73 -10.37
CA LEU A 94 2.56 0.90 -9.38
C LEU A 94 1.20 0.34 -9.82
N PRO A 95 0.72 0.57 -11.06
CA PRO A 95 -0.54 -0.03 -11.52
C PRO A 95 -0.49 -1.55 -11.49
N ARG A 96 0.67 -2.14 -11.81
CA ARG A 96 0.85 -3.59 -11.78
C ARG A 96 0.86 -4.15 -10.37
N ALA A 97 1.56 -3.49 -9.44
CA ALA A 97 1.55 -3.85 -8.02
C ALA A 97 0.13 -3.78 -7.43
N ALA A 98 -0.60 -2.73 -7.75
CA ALA A 98 -2.00 -2.57 -7.37
C ALA A 98 -2.90 -3.67 -7.96
N GLU A 99 -2.70 -4.06 -9.22
CA GLU A 99 -3.45 -5.14 -9.85
C GLU A 99 -3.18 -6.49 -9.18
N VAL A 100 -1.92 -6.77 -8.82
CA VAL A 100 -1.56 -7.99 -8.08
C VAL A 100 -2.28 -8.05 -6.73
N LEU A 101 -2.30 -6.95 -5.99
CA LEU A 101 -3.06 -6.85 -4.74
C LEU A 101 -4.56 -7.05 -4.95
N ALA A 102 -5.14 -6.36 -5.93
CA ALA A 102 -6.57 -6.42 -6.21
C ALA A 102 -7.04 -7.82 -6.65
N THR A 103 -6.23 -8.51 -7.45
CA THR A 103 -6.62 -9.80 -8.05
C THR A 103 -6.25 -11.02 -7.22
N ARG A 104 -5.18 -10.94 -6.40
CA ARG A 104 -4.68 -12.09 -5.64
C ARG A 104 -4.85 -11.98 -4.13
N HIS A 105 -5.03 -10.76 -3.60
CA HIS A 105 -4.97 -10.50 -2.16
C HIS A 105 -6.19 -9.74 -1.61
N HIS A 106 -7.29 -9.68 -2.36
CA HIS A 106 -8.54 -9.05 -1.91
C HIS A 106 -8.33 -7.63 -1.36
N LEU A 107 -7.49 -6.83 -2.05
CA LEU A 107 -7.23 -5.45 -1.67
C LEU A 107 -8.53 -4.70 -1.42
N GLN A 108 -8.67 -4.05 -0.26
CA GLN A 108 -9.80 -3.17 0.00
C GLN A 108 -9.54 -1.76 -0.53
N SER A 109 -8.41 -1.18 -0.13
CA SER A 109 -7.94 0.09 -0.66
C SER A 109 -6.43 0.23 -0.54
N MET A 110 -5.85 1.10 -1.35
CA MET A 110 -4.42 1.45 -1.31
C MET A 110 -4.26 2.93 -1.62
N LEU A 111 -3.46 3.63 -0.83
CA LEU A 111 -3.01 5.00 -1.12
C LEU A 111 -1.50 4.96 -1.37
N VAL A 112 -1.08 5.46 -2.52
CA VAL A 112 0.34 5.59 -2.86
C VAL A 112 0.76 7.04 -2.71
N GLN A 113 1.92 7.26 -2.08
CA GLN A 113 2.47 8.59 -1.86
C GLN A 113 3.94 8.64 -2.26
N LEU A 114 4.39 9.81 -2.71
CA LEU A 114 5.79 10.12 -2.96
C LEU A 114 6.22 11.31 -2.11
N ARG A 115 7.41 11.24 -1.51
CA ARG A 115 7.95 12.33 -0.69
C ARG A 115 9.46 12.48 -0.89
N LYS A 116 9.94 13.71 -0.75
CA LYS A 116 11.38 13.99 -0.61
C LYS A 116 11.79 13.66 0.82
N ALA A 117 12.59 12.61 0.99
CA ALA A 117 13.04 12.09 2.29
C ALA A 117 14.41 11.38 2.14
N ARG A 118 14.90 10.78 3.22
CA ARG A 118 16.15 10.01 3.20
C ARG A 118 15.97 8.62 2.60
N ARG A 119 16.97 8.18 1.82
CA ARG A 119 17.06 6.80 1.28
C ARG A 119 17.06 5.72 2.36
N ASP A 120 17.64 5.99 3.52
CA ASP A 120 17.71 5.02 4.63
C ASP A 120 16.42 4.93 5.45
N LEU A 121 15.35 5.65 5.06
CA LEU A 121 14.07 5.72 5.74
C LEU A 121 14.13 6.29 7.16
N ALA A 122 15.29 6.78 7.60
CA ALA A 122 15.42 7.47 8.87
C ALA A 122 14.76 8.86 8.78
N VAL A 123 14.15 9.31 9.87
CA VAL A 123 13.59 10.65 9.97
C VAL A 123 14.62 11.57 10.64
N PRO A 124 15.13 12.60 9.96
CA PRO A 124 16.12 13.49 10.54
C PRO A 124 15.46 14.45 11.55
N PRO A 125 16.25 15.07 12.45
CA PRO A 125 15.75 16.08 13.41
C PRO A 125 15.55 17.44 12.73
N ARG A 126 14.90 17.46 11.57
CA ARG A 126 14.53 18.66 10.81
C ARG A 126 13.27 18.38 10.04
N PHE A 127 12.57 19.44 9.64
CA PHE A 127 11.36 19.29 8.86
C PHE A 127 11.64 18.62 7.51
N GLU A 128 10.90 17.56 7.23
CA GLU A 128 10.74 16.98 5.91
C GLU A 128 9.29 17.17 5.48
N GLY A 129 9.07 17.63 4.26
CA GLY A 129 7.73 17.86 3.73
C GLY A 129 6.89 16.57 3.71
N PRO A 130 5.55 16.71 3.76
CA PRO A 130 4.66 15.56 3.65
C PRO A 130 4.78 14.92 2.25
N GLY A 131 4.30 13.68 2.13
CA GLY A 131 4.14 13.06 0.82
C GLY A 131 2.97 13.67 0.05
N VAL A 132 3.05 13.56 -1.26
CA VAL A 132 1.96 13.87 -2.20
C VAL A 132 1.33 12.57 -2.68
N PRO A 133 0.02 12.52 -2.89
CA PRO A 133 -0.63 11.31 -3.35
C PRO A 133 -0.36 11.09 -4.86
N LEU A 134 0.12 9.89 -5.20
CA LEU A 134 0.36 9.45 -6.58
C LEU A 134 -0.85 8.71 -7.16
N ALA A 135 -1.52 7.93 -6.32
CA ALA A 135 -2.68 7.16 -6.73
C ALA A 135 -3.50 6.71 -5.53
N PHE A 136 -4.79 6.51 -5.75
CA PHE A 136 -5.65 5.76 -4.87
C PHE A 136 -6.16 4.52 -5.61
N VAL A 137 -6.38 3.43 -4.91
CA VAL A 137 -6.93 2.19 -5.49
C VAL A 137 -8.08 1.74 -4.63
N LEU A 138 -9.19 1.40 -5.28
CA LEU A 138 -10.36 0.81 -4.65
C LEU A 138 -10.50 -0.64 -5.10
N GLY A 139 -10.65 -1.54 -4.14
CA GLY A 139 -10.80 -2.97 -4.34
C GLY A 139 -12.07 -3.38 -5.09
N ALA A 140 -12.08 -4.61 -5.59
CA ALA A 140 -13.18 -5.11 -6.41
C ALA A 140 -14.48 -5.32 -5.63
N GLU A 141 -14.42 -5.55 -4.32
CA GLU A 141 -15.61 -5.65 -3.46
C GLU A 141 -16.16 -4.26 -3.16
N GLU A 142 -15.29 -3.31 -2.84
CA GLU A 142 -15.64 -1.92 -2.54
C GLU A 142 -16.20 -1.21 -3.78
N VAL A 143 -15.68 -1.51 -4.97
CA VAL A 143 -16.25 -1.04 -6.24
C VAL A 143 -17.65 -1.62 -6.47
N ARG A 144 -17.89 -2.88 -6.11
CA ARG A 144 -19.19 -3.54 -6.28
C ARG A 144 -20.25 -2.98 -5.35
N GLU A 145 -19.87 -2.65 -4.12
CA GLU A 145 -20.76 -2.05 -3.13
C GLU A 145 -21.12 -0.59 -3.46
N MET A 146 -20.36 0.05 -4.34
CA MET A 146 -20.57 1.44 -4.72
C MET A 146 -21.87 1.62 -5.55
N PRO A 147 -22.74 2.60 -5.21
CA PRO A 147 -23.96 2.83 -5.97
C PRO A 147 -23.72 3.31 -7.41
N GLY A 148 -24.30 2.60 -8.38
CA GLY A 148 -24.28 2.97 -9.80
C GLY A 148 -22.87 3.13 -10.36
N ASP A 149 -22.67 4.18 -11.17
CA ASP A 149 -21.37 4.48 -11.78
C ASP A 149 -20.46 5.35 -10.90
N ARG A 150 -20.77 5.55 -9.61
CA ARG A 150 -20.06 6.53 -8.75
C ARG A 150 -18.56 6.28 -8.70
N ALA A 151 -18.13 5.03 -8.62
CA ALA A 151 -16.72 4.68 -8.62
C ALA A 151 -16.02 5.02 -9.94
N ARG A 152 -16.74 5.10 -11.07
CA ARG A 152 -16.18 5.35 -12.41
C ARG A 152 -16.27 6.81 -12.84
N ARG A 153 -17.34 7.50 -12.46
CA ARG A 153 -17.61 8.91 -12.81
C ARG A 153 -17.15 9.81 -11.66
N THR A 154 -15.84 9.98 -11.52
CA THR A 154 -15.22 10.78 -10.46
C THR A 154 -15.05 12.24 -10.89
N PRO A 155 -14.83 13.17 -9.92
CA PRO A 155 -14.52 14.57 -10.21
C PRO A 155 -13.06 14.82 -10.62
N LEU A 156 -12.26 13.77 -10.84
CA LEU A 156 -10.87 13.90 -11.27
C LEU A 156 -10.81 14.23 -12.77
N SER A 157 -9.71 14.86 -13.20
CA SER A 157 -9.44 15.15 -14.61
C SER A 157 -9.25 13.88 -15.43
N GLU A 158 -8.63 12.87 -14.83
CA GLU A 158 -8.38 11.57 -15.45
C GLU A 158 -9.39 10.52 -14.97
N PRO A 159 -9.93 9.68 -15.88
CA PRO A 159 -10.80 8.59 -15.50
C PRO A 159 -10.00 7.49 -14.77
N PRO A 160 -10.64 6.73 -13.86
CA PRO A 160 -9.98 5.58 -13.24
C PRO A 160 -9.63 4.51 -14.26
N VAL A 161 -8.48 3.89 -14.08
CA VAL A 161 -8.02 2.72 -14.83
C VAL A 161 -8.59 1.47 -14.17
N GLN A 162 -9.18 0.58 -14.98
CA GLN A 162 -9.65 -0.70 -14.49
C GLN A 162 -8.48 -1.66 -14.26
N LEU A 163 -8.45 -2.28 -13.09
CA LEU A 163 -7.54 -3.38 -12.77
C LEU A 163 -8.30 -4.70 -12.70
N GLY A 164 -7.67 -5.78 -13.17
CA GLY A 164 -8.25 -7.11 -13.11
C GLY A 164 -9.42 -7.35 -14.07
N PRO A 165 -10.14 -8.47 -13.91
CA PRO A 165 -11.16 -8.91 -14.86
C PRO A 165 -12.39 -8.01 -14.86
N ARG A 166 -13.02 -7.83 -16.03
CA ARG A 166 -14.25 -7.02 -16.18
C ARG A 166 -15.41 -7.45 -15.28
N SER A 167 -15.47 -8.73 -14.88
CA SER A 167 -16.52 -9.25 -14.00
C SER A 167 -16.38 -8.83 -12.54
N ARG A 168 -15.16 -8.52 -12.08
CA ARG A 168 -14.85 -8.10 -10.71
C ARG A 168 -13.73 -7.04 -10.73
N PRO A 169 -14.02 -5.84 -11.24
CA PRO A 169 -13.01 -4.82 -11.47
C PRO A 169 -12.64 -4.11 -10.17
N ALA A 170 -11.34 -3.95 -9.93
CA ALA A 170 -10.83 -2.90 -9.04
C ALA A 170 -10.56 -1.64 -9.87
N LEU A 171 -10.45 -0.48 -9.22
CA LEU A 171 -10.24 0.81 -9.89
C LEU A 171 -9.01 1.51 -9.33
N TYR A 172 -8.10 1.90 -10.22
CA TYR A 172 -6.91 2.70 -9.95
C TYR A 172 -7.18 4.14 -10.37
N TYR A 173 -7.10 5.07 -9.43
CA TYR A 173 -7.29 6.50 -9.64
C TYR A 173 -5.93 7.19 -9.66
N PRO A 174 -5.38 7.53 -10.83
CA PRO A 174 -4.14 8.30 -10.90
C PRO A 174 -4.36 9.69 -10.30
N LEU A 175 -3.34 10.20 -9.61
CA LEU A 175 -3.29 11.54 -9.05
C LEU A 175 -2.03 12.26 -9.56
N PRO A 176 -1.99 13.61 -9.60
CA PRO A 176 -0.94 14.36 -10.29
C PRO A 176 0.48 14.02 -9.82
N GLY A 177 0.64 13.72 -8.53
CA GLY A 177 1.84 13.08 -8.01
C GLY A 177 3.13 13.92 -8.03
N ASP A 178 3.06 15.23 -8.27
CA ASP A 178 4.23 16.12 -8.23
C ASP A 178 4.67 16.39 -6.78
N PRO A 179 5.84 15.92 -6.32
CA PRO A 179 6.31 16.12 -4.94
C PRO A 179 6.63 17.57 -4.59
N SER A 180 6.59 18.47 -5.56
CA SER A 180 6.75 19.91 -5.37
C SER A 180 5.41 20.65 -5.28
N ASP A 181 4.29 19.95 -5.53
CA ASP A 181 2.94 20.50 -5.46
C ASP A 181 2.04 19.73 -4.48
N LEU A 182 1.72 20.36 -3.35
CA LEU A 182 0.83 19.78 -2.34
C LEU A 182 -0.66 19.85 -2.74
N SER A 183 -1.02 20.53 -3.83
CA SER A 183 -2.40 20.67 -4.29
C SER A 183 -3.05 19.32 -4.64
N GLY A 184 -2.26 18.28 -4.93
CA GLY A 184 -2.74 16.92 -5.17
C GLY A 184 -3.56 16.32 -4.02
N TRP A 185 -3.38 16.82 -2.79
CA TRP A 185 -4.26 16.47 -1.67
C TRP A 185 -5.71 16.92 -1.87
N GLN A 186 -5.93 18.04 -2.56
CA GLN A 186 -7.27 18.53 -2.88
C GLN A 186 -7.98 17.62 -3.89
N ASP A 187 -7.25 17.02 -4.83
CA ASP A 187 -7.80 16.01 -5.74
C ASP A 187 -8.18 14.74 -4.98
N PHE A 188 -7.29 14.26 -4.10
CA PHE A 188 -7.58 13.12 -3.25
C PHE A 188 -8.79 13.37 -2.33
N GLU A 189 -8.87 14.53 -1.67
CA GLU A 189 -10.02 14.90 -0.83
C GLU A 189 -11.32 14.99 -1.63
N ARG A 190 -11.28 15.55 -2.85
CA ARG A 190 -12.44 15.60 -3.75
C ARG A 190 -12.89 14.19 -4.13
N LEU A 191 -11.95 13.31 -4.47
CA LEU A 191 -12.22 11.90 -4.75
C LEU A 191 -12.87 11.22 -3.54
N MET A 192 -12.28 11.34 -2.35
CA MET A 192 -12.77 10.67 -1.15
C MET A 192 -14.16 11.15 -0.73
N ARG A 193 -14.47 12.45 -0.85
CA ARG A 193 -15.82 12.99 -0.63
C ARG A 193 -16.82 12.38 -1.60
N HIS A 194 -16.49 12.40 -2.89
CA HIS A 194 -17.32 11.82 -3.94
C HIS A 194 -17.59 10.33 -3.72
N LEU A 195 -16.57 9.53 -3.42
CA LEU A 195 -16.73 8.09 -3.17
C LEU A 195 -17.59 7.81 -1.92
N LYS A 196 -17.45 8.64 -0.86
CA LYS A 196 -18.28 8.56 0.33
C LYS A 196 -19.72 9.05 0.11
N GLY A 197 -20.01 9.69 -1.02
CA GLY A 197 -21.31 10.29 -1.31
C GLY A 197 -21.63 11.54 -0.47
N ALA A 198 -20.58 12.25 -0.04
CA ALA A 198 -20.65 13.47 0.78
C ALA A 198 -20.36 14.74 -0.05
#